data_AF-A0A0F6WAB7-F1
#
_entry.id   AF-A0A0F6WAB7-F1
#
_cell.length_a   1.000
_cell.length_b   1.000
_cell.length_c   1.000
_cell.angle_alpha   90.00
_cell.angle_beta   90.00
_cell.angle_gamma   90.00
#
_symmetry.space_group_name_H-M   'P 1'
#
loop_
_entity.id
_entity.type
_entity.pdbx_description
1 polymer ?
#
loop_
_entity_poly.entity_id
_entity_poly.type
_entity_poly.pdbx_seq_one_letter_code
_entity_poly.pdbx_strand_id
1 'polypeptide(L)'
;MPRRARNPEKTKRAAAHPKRPGEKCEADPGAFVPRVSRSRCEGKGDCEEVCPYDVFEVRRIDDADFAALGLLAKIKSVAHGRQTAYTPGADRCRACGLCVVACPERAIELVRAG
;
A
#
# COMPACT_ATOMS: atom_id res chain seq x y z
N MET A 1 -17.97 -3.76 5.84
CA MET A 1 -18.44 -2.51 5.20
C MET A 1 -17.24 -1.64 4.89
N PRO A 2 -17.14 -1.02 3.70
CA PRO A 2 -16.08 -0.05 3.41
C PRO A 2 -16.18 1.11 4.40
N ARG A 3 -15.06 1.49 5.00
CA ARG A 3 -14.95 2.78 5.69
C ARG A 3 -14.81 3.88 4.65
N ARG A 4 -15.16 5.10 5.04
CA ARG A 4 -14.85 6.28 4.23
C ARG A 4 -13.34 6.42 4.14
N ALA A 5 -12.80 6.38 2.92
CA ALA A 5 -11.39 6.65 2.69
C ALA A 5 -11.02 8.04 3.24
N ARG A 6 -9.81 8.19 3.77
CA ARG A 6 -9.35 9.44 4.39
C ARG A 6 -9.30 10.59 3.39
N ASN A 7 -8.99 10.31 2.12
CA ASN A 7 -8.96 11.30 1.04
C ASN A 7 -9.88 10.89 -0.13
N PRO A 8 -11.13 11.39 -0.16
CA PRO A 8 -12.10 11.06 -1.22
C PRO A 8 -11.66 11.51 -2.62
N GLU A 9 -11.06 12.69 -2.77
CA GLU A 9 -10.65 13.22 -4.07
C GLU A 9 -9.51 12.39 -4.68
N LYS A 10 -8.52 12.03 -3.86
CA LYS A 10 -7.45 11.12 -4.28
C LYS A 10 -7.99 9.73 -4.62
N THR A 11 -8.96 9.25 -3.86
CA THR A 11 -9.65 7.99 -4.12
C THR A 11 -10.36 8.01 -5.47
N LYS A 12 -11.09 9.09 -5.80
CA LYS A 12 -11.73 9.27 -7.11
C LYS A 12 -10.71 9.26 -8.25
N ARG A 13 -9.60 10.00 -8.11
CA ARG A 13 -8.52 10.02 -9.11
C ARG A 13 -7.89 8.64 -9.32
N ALA A 14 -7.60 7.91 -8.24
CA ALA A 14 -7.10 6.54 -8.31
C ALA A 14 -8.12 5.59 -8.93
N ALA A 15 -9.41 5.77 -8.63
CA ALA A 15 -10.49 4.95 -9.19
C ALA A 15 -10.64 5.12 -10.70
N ALA A 16 -10.39 6.34 -11.21
CA ALA A 16 -10.42 6.67 -12.64
C ALA A 16 -9.14 6.31 -13.40
N HIS A 17 -8.09 5.81 -12.73
CA HIS A 17 -6.83 5.51 -13.39
C HIS A 17 -6.99 4.38 -14.42
N PRO A 18 -6.59 4.57 -15.70
CA PRO A 18 -6.91 3.62 -16.78
C PRO A 18 -6.23 2.25 -16.62
N LYS A 19 -5.12 2.20 -15.87
CA LYS A 19 -4.37 0.97 -15.57
C LYS A 19 -4.56 0.50 -14.12
N ARG A 20 -5.69 0.83 -13.49
CA ARG A 20 -6.02 0.36 -12.13
C ARG A 20 -6.17 -1.18 -12.14
N PRO A 21 -5.33 -1.93 -11.42
CA PRO A 21 -5.41 -3.38 -11.38
C PRO A 21 -6.46 -3.85 -10.37
N GLY A 22 -6.60 -5.18 -10.25
CA GLY A 22 -7.45 -5.84 -9.25
C GLY A 22 -8.94 -5.82 -9.60
N GLU A 23 -9.75 -6.23 -8.64
CA GLU A 23 -11.19 -6.52 -8.79
C GLU A 23 -12.07 -5.35 -8.33
N LYS A 24 -11.57 -4.11 -8.39
CA LYS A 24 -12.37 -2.89 -8.12
C LYS A 24 -13.19 -2.87 -6.81
N CYS A 25 -12.71 -3.54 -5.75
CA CYS A 25 -13.36 -3.73 -4.43
C CYS A 25 -14.36 -4.89 -4.34
N GLU A 26 -14.47 -5.72 -5.38
CA GLU A 26 -15.47 -6.78 -5.51
C GLU A 26 -14.92 -8.17 -5.15
N ALA A 27 -13.60 -8.31 -4.93
CA ALA A 27 -13.04 -9.56 -4.43
C ALA A 27 -13.53 -9.86 -3.01
N ASP A 28 -13.62 -11.15 -2.69
CA ASP A 28 -13.79 -11.61 -1.33
C ASP A 28 -12.68 -11.08 -0.42
N PRO A 29 -12.99 -10.67 0.82
CA PRO A 29 -11.99 -10.20 1.77
C PRO A 29 -10.85 -11.21 1.92
N GLY A 30 -9.62 -10.75 1.75
CA GLY A 30 -8.43 -11.56 1.96
C GLY A 30 -8.08 -12.49 0.80
N ALA A 31 -8.91 -12.59 -0.24
CA ALA A 31 -8.56 -13.36 -1.45
C ALA A 31 -7.31 -12.82 -2.16
N PHE A 32 -6.99 -11.54 -1.92
CA PHE A 32 -5.75 -10.90 -2.34
C PHE A 32 -5.15 -10.11 -1.20
N VAL A 33 -3.82 -10.05 -1.13
CA VAL A 33 -3.08 -9.22 -0.18
C VAL A 33 -2.16 -8.26 -0.92
N PRO A 34 -1.98 -7.01 -0.43
CA PRO A 34 -0.99 -6.12 -0.99
C PRO A 34 0.42 -6.53 -0.56
N ARG A 35 1.32 -6.71 -1.52
CA ARG A 35 2.76 -6.87 -1.29
C ARG A 35 3.44 -5.53 -1.43
N VAL A 36 4.07 -5.07 -0.34
CA VAL A 36 4.84 -3.82 -0.32
C VAL A 36 6.33 -4.12 -0.50
N SER A 37 6.93 -3.55 -1.55
CA SER A 37 8.38 -3.55 -1.76
C SER A 37 9.03 -2.49 -0.86
N ARG A 38 9.59 -2.93 0.27
CA ARG A 38 10.25 -2.05 1.25
C ARG A 38 11.50 -1.35 0.71
N SER A 39 12.16 -1.90 -0.31
CA SER A 39 13.29 -1.25 -0.97
C SER A 39 12.88 -0.06 -1.86
N ARG A 40 11.58 0.03 -2.22
CA ARG A 40 11.03 1.11 -3.05
C ARG A 40 10.15 2.08 -2.26
N CYS A 41 9.41 1.59 -1.27
CA CYS A 41 8.48 2.38 -0.48
C CYS A 41 9.19 3.51 0.29
N GLU A 42 8.68 4.74 0.14
CA GLU A 42 9.17 5.95 0.82
C GLU A 42 8.26 6.41 1.98
N GLY A 43 7.24 5.64 2.34
CA GLY A 43 6.35 6.01 3.46
C GLY A 43 5.49 7.25 3.22
N LYS A 44 5.12 7.57 1.97
CA LYS A 44 4.33 8.77 1.63
C LYS A 44 2.87 8.77 2.11
N GLY A 45 2.33 7.62 2.52
CA GLY A 45 0.95 7.53 3.05
C GLY A 45 -0.18 7.49 2.00
N ASP A 46 0.09 7.56 0.70
CA ASP A 46 -0.97 7.55 -0.33
C ASP A 46 -1.88 6.31 -0.24
N CYS A 47 -1.30 5.15 0.07
CA CYS A 47 -2.04 3.89 0.23
C CYS A 47 -3.04 3.93 1.39
N GLU A 48 -2.66 4.57 2.48
CA GLU A 48 -3.49 4.78 3.66
C GLU A 48 -4.64 5.76 3.39
N GLU A 49 -4.37 6.79 2.60
CA GLU A 49 -5.35 7.81 2.26
C GLU A 49 -6.48 7.29 1.37
N VAL A 50 -6.16 6.37 0.45
CA VAL A 50 -7.10 5.86 -0.55
C VAL A 50 -7.72 4.51 -0.18
N CYS A 51 -7.18 3.79 0.80
CA CYS A 51 -7.71 2.48 1.18
C CYS A 51 -9.01 2.63 1.98
N PRO A 52 -10.15 2.10 1.50
CA PRO A 52 -11.42 2.19 2.22
C PRO A 52 -11.61 1.04 3.23
N TYR A 53 -10.59 0.22 3.47
CA TYR A 53 -10.69 -0.99 4.31
C TYR A 53 -9.64 -1.04 5.42
N ASP A 54 -8.92 0.06 5.67
CA ASP A 54 -7.85 0.18 6.67
C ASP A 54 -6.79 -0.95 6.56
N VAL A 55 -6.45 -1.34 5.33
CA VAL A 55 -5.46 -2.40 5.09
C VAL A 55 -4.05 -1.95 5.49
N PHE A 56 -3.76 -0.67 5.28
CA PHE A 56 -2.42 -0.11 5.39
C PHE A 56 -2.23 0.69 6.68
N GLU A 57 -1.00 0.67 7.16
CA GLU A 57 -0.47 1.54 8.20
C GLU A 57 0.92 2.00 7.76
N VAL A 58 1.16 3.31 7.65
CA VAL A 58 2.50 3.85 7.44
C VAL A 58 3.09 4.23 8.79
N ARG A 59 4.19 3.56 9.13
CA ARG A 59 4.92 3.78 10.37
C ARG A 59 6.41 3.67 10.13
N ARG A 60 7.20 3.89 11.18
CA ARG A 60 8.64 3.62 11.13
C ARG A 60 8.87 2.14 10.79
N ILE A 61 9.81 1.89 9.89
CA ILE A 61 10.25 0.54 9.53
C ILE A 61 10.88 -0.14 10.75
N ASP A 62 10.50 -1.40 10.98
CA ASP A 62 11.09 -2.24 12.01
C ASP A 62 12.58 -2.47 11.74
N ASP A 63 13.37 -2.63 12.81
CA ASP A 63 14.81 -2.78 12.65
C ASP A 63 15.20 -4.07 11.89
N ALA A 64 14.44 -5.15 12.05
CA ALA A 64 14.66 -6.38 11.30
C ALA A 64 14.41 -6.18 9.79
N ASP A 65 13.31 -5.52 9.43
CA ASP A 65 12.97 -5.20 8.04
C ASP A 65 13.98 -4.23 7.43
N PHE A 66 14.43 -3.24 8.20
CA PHE A 66 15.46 -2.30 7.79
C PHE A 66 16.80 -3.01 7.57
N ALA A 67 17.18 -3.92 8.48
CA ALA A 67 18.41 -4.69 8.38
C ALA A 67 18.46 -5.53 7.09
N ALA A 68 17.31 -6.07 6.66
CA ALA A 68 17.16 -6.84 5.42
C ALA A 68 17.27 -6.00 4.13
N LEU A 69 17.27 -4.67 4.21
CA LEU A 69 17.46 -3.80 3.06
C LEU A 69 18.92 -3.81 2.58
N GLY A 70 19.11 -3.74 1.26
CA GLY A 70 20.40 -3.43 0.64
C GLY A 70 20.86 -1.99 0.95
N LEU A 71 22.16 -1.71 0.77
CA LEU A 71 22.78 -0.44 1.16
C LEU A 71 22.07 0.79 0.58
N LEU A 72 21.78 0.79 -0.73
CA LEU A 72 21.10 1.89 -1.39
C LEU A 72 19.68 2.11 -0.84
N ALA A 73 18.95 1.02 -0.57
CA ALA A 73 17.61 1.09 0.00
C ALA A 73 17.62 1.59 1.45
N LYS A 74 18.65 1.27 2.24
CA LYS A 74 18.84 1.85 3.59
C LYS A 74 19.04 3.36 3.52
N ILE A 75 19.91 3.83 2.63
CA ILE A 75 20.15 5.28 2.44
C ILE A 75 18.84 5.98 2.04
N LYS A 76 18.13 5.44 1.04
CA LYS A 76 16.83 5.95 0.61
C LYS A 76 15.83 5.99 1.77
N SER A 77 15.71 4.89 2.52
CA SER A 77 14.81 4.81 3.67
C SER A 77 15.12 5.88 4.72
N VAL A 78 16.41 6.10 5.05
CA VAL A 78 16.82 7.16 5.99
C VAL A 78 16.48 8.55 5.47
N ALA A 79 16.73 8.83 4.20
CA ALA A 79 16.40 10.12 3.56
C ALA A 79 14.89 10.41 3.57
N HIS A 80 14.05 9.38 3.65
CA HIS A 80 12.59 9.49 3.73
C HIS A 80 12.03 9.15 5.13
N GLY A 81 12.78 9.49 6.19
CA GLY A 81 12.27 9.45 7.56
C GLY A 81 12.13 8.04 8.15
N ARG A 82 12.73 7.03 7.51
CA ARG A 82 12.61 5.61 7.88
C ARG A 82 11.15 5.15 7.98
N GLN A 83 10.26 5.69 7.16
CA GLN A 83 8.86 5.26 7.12
C GLN A 83 8.63 4.24 6.00
N THR A 84 7.72 3.29 6.25
CA THR A 84 7.27 2.32 5.24
C THR A 84 5.83 1.90 5.52
N ALA A 85 5.18 1.34 4.49
CA ALA A 85 3.82 0.84 4.61
C ALA A 85 3.83 -0.63 5.05
N TYR A 86 3.10 -0.91 6.13
CA TYR A 86 2.73 -2.24 6.58
C TYR A 86 1.27 -2.52 6.23
N THR A 87 0.89 -3.80 6.24
CA THR A 87 -0.44 -4.25 5.85
C THR A 87 -1.12 -5.10 6.93
N PRO A 88 -1.28 -4.59 8.17
CA PRO A 88 -1.85 -5.37 9.27
C PRO A 88 -3.30 -5.80 9.02
N GLY A 89 -4.03 -5.09 8.14
CA GLY A 89 -5.39 -5.45 7.72
C GLY A 89 -5.47 -6.16 6.38
N ALA A 90 -4.43 -6.91 5.97
CA ALA A 90 -4.38 -7.56 4.65
C ALA A 90 -5.55 -8.52 4.40
N ASP A 91 -6.09 -9.15 5.44
CA ASP A 91 -7.28 -10.00 5.46
C ASP A 91 -8.57 -9.25 5.04
N ARG A 92 -8.59 -7.93 5.16
CA ARG A 92 -9.72 -7.08 4.74
C ARG A 92 -9.60 -6.56 3.32
N CYS A 93 -8.47 -6.82 2.65
CA CYS A 93 -8.24 -6.36 1.30
C CYS A 93 -9.28 -6.97 0.34
N ARG A 94 -9.88 -6.11 -0.50
CA ARG A 94 -10.84 -6.50 -1.55
C ARG A 94 -10.29 -6.28 -2.96
N ALA A 95 -8.97 -6.42 -3.10
CA ALA A 95 -8.25 -6.29 -4.36
C ALA A 95 -8.60 -5.01 -5.16
N CYS A 96 -8.82 -3.88 -4.49
CA CYS A 96 -9.37 -2.71 -5.18
C CYS A 96 -8.42 -2.04 -6.16
N GLY A 97 -7.11 -2.21 -6.01
CA GLY A 97 -6.08 -1.59 -6.86
C GLY A 97 -5.86 -0.09 -6.66
N LEU A 98 -6.61 0.58 -5.77
CA LEU A 98 -6.46 2.02 -5.51
C LEU A 98 -5.07 2.35 -4.97
N CYS A 99 -4.60 1.58 -3.98
CA CYS A 99 -3.27 1.76 -3.40
C CYS A 99 -2.14 1.58 -4.42
N VAL A 100 -2.32 0.68 -5.40
CA VAL A 100 -1.31 0.40 -6.43
C VAL A 100 -1.09 1.61 -7.32
N VAL A 101 -2.18 2.21 -7.83
CA VAL A 101 -2.09 3.38 -8.72
C VAL A 101 -1.87 4.70 -7.97
N ALA A 102 -2.25 4.78 -6.69
CA ALA A 102 -1.98 5.95 -5.87
C ALA A 102 -0.53 6.02 -5.38
N CYS A 103 0.20 4.90 -5.33
CA CYS A 103 1.57 4.87 -4.85
C CYS A 103 2.53 5.57 -5.85
N PRO A 104 3.14 6.71 -5.49
CA PRO A 104 4.05 7.42 -6.40
C PRO A 104 5.28 6.58 -6.75
N GLU A 105 5.75 5.76 -5.80
CA GLU A 105 6.91 4.89 -5.94
C GLU A 105 6.62 3.57 -6.65
N ARG A 106 5.36 3.29 -7.01
CA ARG A 106 4.89 2.01 -7.57
C ARG A 106 5.38 0.81 -6.74
N ALA A 107 5.40 0.96 -5.41
CA ALA A 107 5.98 0.00 -4.48
C ALA A 107 5.00 -1.10 -4.04
N ILE A 108 3.76 -1.10 -4.55
CA ILE A 108 2.68 -1.96 -4.09
C ILE A 108 2.18 -2.81 -5.26
N GLU A 109 2.03 -4.10 -5.03
CA GLU A 109 1.38 -5.06 -5.93
C GLU A 109 0.26 -5.78 -5.20
N LEU A 110 -0.78 -6.23 -5.91
CA LEU A 110 -1.78 -7.13 -5.36
C LEU A 110 -1.46 -8.56 -5.78
N VAL A 111 -1.32 -9.46 -4.81
CA VAL A 111 -1.07 -10.88 -5.05
C VAL A 111 -2.22 -11.69 -4.47
N ARG A 112 -2.57 -12.83 -5.07
CA ARG A 112 -3.56 -13.74 -4.47
C ARG A 112 -3.03 -14.26 -3.14
N ALA A 113 -3.89 -14.32 -2.13
CA ALA A 113 -3.59 -15.08 -0.92
C ALA A 113 -3.61 -16.56 -1.29
N GLY A 114 -2.55 -17.27 -0.90
CA GLY A 114 -2.44 -18.72 -1.05
C GLY A 114 -3.24 -19.47 -0.01
#